data_AF-A0A0F8E1F8-F1
#
_entry.id   AF-A0A0F8E1F8-F1
#
_cell.length_a   1.000
_cell.length_b   1.000
_cell.length_c   1.000
_cell.angle_alpha   90.00
_cell.angle_beta   90.00
_cell.angle_gamma   90.00
#
_symmetry.space_group_name_H-M   'P 1'
#
loop_
_entity.id
_entity.type
_entity.pdbx_description
1 polymer ?
#
loop_
_entity_poly.entity_id
_entity_poly.type
_entity_poly.pdbx_seq_one_letter_code
_entity_poly.pdbx_strand_id
1 'polypeptide(L)'
;MEKLEEIIDVLDQMKSIIRFVHLGDIPEDDLKIDFWAELDLASADVYGILTRYRDVKSSKKVKKEEIDFLVSERLKNLKDLSAKINLEDYPHMEINFLVISHTIKLLETYYKLIDENNMD
;
A
#
# COMPACT_ATOMS: atom_id res chain seq x y z
N MET A 1 -22.09 11.42 -1.64
CA MET A 1 -21.22 12.12 -0.68
C MET A 1 -20.84 11.15 0.44
N GLU A 2 -21.80 10.58 1.18
CA GLU A 2 -21.57 9.57 2.23
C GLU A 2 -20.62 8.42 1.82
N LYS A 3 -20.83 7.78 0.66
CA LYS A 3 -19.94 6.71 0.18
C LYS A 3 -18.47 7.12 -0.02
N LEU A 4 -18.21 8.39 -0.37
CA LEU A 4 -16.85 8.90 -0.55
C LEU A 4 -16.18 9.16 0.81
N GLU A 5 -16.97 9.59 1.79
CA GLU A 5 -16.53 9.78 3.17
C GLU A 5 -16.18 8.43 3.81
N GLU A 6 -17.01 7.40 3.62
CA GLU A 6 -16.70 6.03 4.05
C GLU A 6 -15.39 5.50 3.45
N ILE A 7 -15.16 5.74 2.15
CA ILE A 7 -13.90 5.36 1.48
C ILE A 7 -12.70 6.06 2.13
N ILE A 8 -12.83 7.36 2.41
CA ILE A 8 -11.77 8.14 3.06
C ILE A 8 -11.50 7.61 4.48
N ASP A 9 -12.54 7.29 5.24
CA ASP A 9 -12.41 6.73 6.58
C ASP A 9 -11.68 5.38 6.57
N VAL A 10 -11.99 4.50 5.61
CA VAL A 10 -11.27 3.23 5.44
C VAL A 10 -9.79 3.49 5.13
N LEU A 11 -9.49 4.43 4.21
CA LEU A 11 -8.10 4.77 3.88
C LEU A 11 -7.36 5.41 5.06
N ASP A 12 -8.04 6.19 5.91
CA ASP A 12 -7.45 6.75 7.13
C ASP A 12 -7.14 5.66 8.19
N GLN A 13 -7.99 4.65 8.30
CA GLN A 13 -7.72 3.46 9.12
C GLN A 13 -6.50 2.71 8.58
N MET A 14 -6.40 2.50 7.27
CA MET A 14 -5.24 1.85 6.66
C MET A 14 -3.95 2.64 6.89
N LYS A 15 -4.01 3.98 6.81
CA LYS A 15 -2.88 4.85 7.14
C LYS A 15 -2.42 4.63 8.57
N SER A 16 -3.36 4.49 9.50
CA SER A 16 -3.06 4.22 10.91
C SER A 16 -2.40 2.86 11.09
N ILE A 17 -2.90 1.81 10.43
CA ILE A 17 -2.33 0.45 10.46
C ILE A 17 -0.90 0.44 9.92
N ILE A 18 -0.65 1.10 8.79
CA ILE A 18 0.69 1.16 8.17
C ILE A 18 1.73 1.81 9.09
N ARG A 19 1.34 2.75 9.97
CA ARG A 19 2.29 3.31 10.96
C ARG A 19 2.79 2.28 11.97
N PHE A 20 2.06 1.18 12.15
CA PHE A 20 2.44 0.08 13.03
C PHE A 20 3.12 -1.07 12.27
N VAL A 21 3.24 -0.96 10.94
CA VAL A 21 4.12 -1.83 10.15
C VAL A 21 5.56 -1.45 10.51
N HIS A 22 6.06 -2.07 11.58
CA HIS A 22 7.47 -2.07 11.91
C HIS A 22 8.10 -3.27 11.23
N LEU A 23 8.97 -2.97 10.27
CA LEU A 23 9.96 -3.88 9.74
C LEU A 23 10.81 -4.31 10.95
N GLY A 24 10.67 -5.56 11.41
CA GLY A 24 11.48 -6.11 12.51
C GLY A 24 12.98 -6.12 12.16
N ASP A 25 13.73 -7.04 12.74
CA ASP A 25 15.16 -7.14 12.40
C ASP A 25 15.36 -7.36 10.89
N ILE A 26 16.35 -6.65 10.33
CA ILE A 26 16.72 -6.78 8.93
C ILE A 26 17.31 -8.19 8.75
N PRO A 27 16.80 -9.00 7.80
CA PRO A 27 17.33 -10.33 7.56
C PRO A 27 18.76 -10.27 7.00
N GLU A 28 19.54 -11.32 7.22
CA GLU A 28 20.97 -11.36 6.81
C GLU A 28 21.20 -11.91 5.39
N ASP A 29 20.16 -12.46 4.76
CA ASP A 29 20.22 -13.12 3.45
C ASP A 29 19.88 -12.13 2.34
N ASP A 30 20.70 -12.06 1.29
CA ASP A 30 20.56 -11.10 0.17
C ASP A 30 19.14 -11.04 -0.40
N LEU A 31 18.50 -12.18 -0.65
CA LEU A 31 17.14 -12.21 -1.23
C LEU A 31 16.11 -11.65 -0.25
N LYS A 32 16.31 -11.90 1.05
CA LYS A 32 15.43 -11.43 2.11
C LYS A 32 15.65 -9.93 2.37
N ILE A 33 16.87 -9.44 2.24
CA ILE A 33 17.22 -8.01 2.28
C ILE A 33 16.52 -7.29 1.13
N ASP A 34 16.56 -7.83 -0.09
CA ASP A 34 15.87 -7.23 -1.24
C ASP A 34 14.35 -7.13 -1.00
N PHE A 35 13.73 -8.17 -0.46
CA PHE A 35 12.31 -8.13 -0.11
C PHE A 35 12.00 -7.13 1.00
N TRP A 36 12.85 -7.07 2.03
CA TRP A 36 12.72 -6.12 3.12
C TRP A 36 12.83 -4.68 2.60
N ALA A 37 13.78 -4.40 1.71
CA ALA A 37 13.95 -3.09 1.09
C ALA A 37 12.75 -2.71 0.22
N GLU A 38 12.19 -3.65 -0.55
CA GLU A 38 10.98 -3.39 -1.32
C GLU A 38 9.76 -3.15 -0.41
N LEU A 39 9.64 -3.84 0.73
CA LEU A 39 8.61 -3.55 1.73
C LEU A 39 8.74 -2.12 2.29
N ASP A 40 9.97 -1.67 2.60
CA ASP A 40 10.21 -0.31 3.10
C ASP A 40 9.81 0.75 2.06
N LEU A 41 10.26 0.57 0.82
CA LEU A 41 9.93 1.46 -0.29
C LEU A 41 8.42 1.52 -0.55
N ALA A 42 7.77 0.35 -0.63
CA ALA A 42 6.33 0.27 -0.84
C ALA A 42 5.54 0.88 0.33
N SER A 43 5.98 0.67 1.58
CA SER A 43 5.37 1.27 2.77
C SER A 43 5.43 2.79 2.72
N ALA A 44 6.60 3.36 2.40
CA ALA A 44 6.78 4.80 2.28
C ALA A 44 5.89 5.42 1.20
N ASP A 45 5.84 4.81 0.01
CA ASP A 45 5.02 5.29 -1.12
C ASP A 45 3.53 5.21 -0.79
N VAL A 46 3.07 4.08 -0.23
CA VAL A 46 1.68 3.89 0.20
C VAL A 46 1.29 4.90 1.27
N TYR A 47 2.12 5.08 2.31
CA TYR A 47 1.86 6.06 3.36
C TYR A 47 1.76 7.48 2.79
N GLY A 48 2.69 7.85 1.90
CA GLY A 48 2.68 9.14 1.22
C GLY A 48 1.38 9.39 0.44
N ILE A 49 0.83 8.39 -0.25
CA ILE A 49 -0.46 8.49 -0.92
C ILE A 49 -1.60 8.62 0.10
N LEU A 50 -1.67 7.76 1.12
CA LEU A 50 -2.74 7.77 2.11
C LEU A 50 -2.85 9.10 2.86
N THR A 51 -1.74 9.79 3.12
CA THR A 51 -1.76 11.12 3.77
C THR A 51 -2.50 12.20 2.98
N ARG A 52 -2.83 11.94 1.70
CA ARG A 52 -3.60 12.86 0.84
C ARG A 52 -5.09 12.55 0.80
N TYR A 53 -5.52 11.38 1.27
CA TYR A 53 -6.92 11.03 1.50
C TYR A 53 -7.39 11.55 2.87
N ARG A 54 -7.38 12.88 3.08
CA ARG A 54 -7.87 13.49 4.33
C ARG A 54 -9.34 13.87 4.26
N ASP A 55 -9.81 14.17 3.06
CA ASP A 55 -11.14 14.68 2.76
C ASP A 55 -11.39 14.51 1.24
N VAL A 56 -12.65 14.65 0.82
CA VAL A 56 -13.08 14.45 -0.58
C VAL A 56 -12.39 15.41 -1.56
N LYS A 57 -12.03 16.62 -1.13
CA LYS A 57 -11.35 17.59 -1.99
C LYS A 57 -9.87 17.26 -2.15
N SER A 58 -9.25 16.73 -1.10
CA SER A 58 -7.85 16.33 -1.08
C SER A 58 -7.61 15.02 -1.83
N SER A 59 -8.55 14.06 -1.78
CA SER A 59 -8.46 12.79 -2.52
C SER A 59 -8.35 13.00 -4.04
N LYS A 60 -9.01 14.03 -4.58
CA LYS A 60 -8.93 14.42 -6.01
C LYS A 60 -7.53 14.87 -6.48
N LYS A 61 -6.57 15.03 -5.56
CA LYS A 61 -5.18 15.40 -5.87
C LYS A 61 -4.26 14.18 -6.05
N VAL A 62 -4.73 12.99 -5.69
CA VAL A 62 -4.00 11.76 -5.95
C VAL A 62 -4.07 11.51 -7.46
N LYS A 63 -2.93 11.26 -8.07
CA LYS A 63 -2.84 11.11 -9.52
C LYS A 63 -2.86 9.63 -9.89
N LYS A 64 -3.42 9.34 -11.06
CA LYS A 64 -3.47 7.98 -11.61
C LYS A 64 -2.08 7.35 -11.68
N GLU A 65 -1.07 8.11 -12.11
CA GLU A 65 0.28 7.58 -12.29
C GLU A 65 0.90 7.05 -11.00
N GLU A 66 0.49 7.60 -9.85
CA GLU A 66 0.96 7.16 -8.53
C GLU A 66 0.33 5.82 -8.14
N ILE A 67 -0.95 5.64 -8.47
CA ILE A 67 -1.66 4.38 -8.26
C ILE A 67 -1.14 3.31 -9.22
N ASP A 68 -0.97 3.67 -10.50
CA ASP A 68 -0.42 2.77 -11.51
C ASP A 68 0.98 2.30 -11.11
N PHE A 69 1.85 3.20 -10.62
CA PHE A 69 3.19 2.85 -10.12
C PHE A 69 3.16 1.89 -8.93
N LEU A 70 2.26 2.10 -7.95
CA LEU A 70 2.11 1.16 -6.84
C LEU A 70 1.73 -0.25 -7.33
N VAL A 71 0.86 -0.34 -8.34
CA VAL A 71 0.38 -1.64 -8.83
C VAL A 71 1.41 -2.30 -9.75
N SER A 72 1.97 -1.57 -10.72
CA SER A 72 2.83 -2.13 -11.76
C SER A 72 4.25 -2.41 -11.27
N GLU A 73 4.75 -1.61 -10.33
CA GLU A 73 6.11 -1.73 -9.79
C GLU A 73 6.08 -2.36 -8.39
N ARG A 74 5.53 -1.66 -7.38
CA ARG A 74 5.65 -2.09 -5.98
C ARG A 74 5.00 -3.44 -5.71
N LEU A 75 3.71 -3.57 -6.04
CA LEU A 75 2.97 -4.80 -5.79
C LEU A 75 3.52 -5.97 -6.62
N LYS A 76 3.98 -5.70 -7.84
CA LYS A 76 4.62 -6.70 -8.69
C LYS A 76 5.93 -7.19 -8.07
N ASN A 77 6.84 -6.29 -7.70
CA ASN A 77 8.12 -6.64 -7.09
C ASN A 77 7.94 -7.42 -5.80
N LEU A 78 7.02 -6.99 -4.92
CA LEU A 78 6.70 -7.72 -3.69
C LEU A 78 6.21 -9.15 -3.98
N LYS A 79 5.32 -9.33 -4.96
CA LYS A 79 4.86 -10.67 -5.35
C LYS A 79 6.00 -11.53 -5.90
N ASP A 80 6.79 -10.98 -6.81
CA ASP A 80 7.89 -11.68 -7.47
C ASP A 80 9.00 -12.10 -6.48
N LEU A 81 9.27 -11.28 -5.47
CA LEU A 81 10.23 -11.58 -4.39
C LEU A 81 9.65 -12.55 -3.36
N SER A 82 8.40 -12.34 -2.91
CA SER A 82 7.75 -13.24 -1.95
C SER A 82 7.64 -14.68 -2.47
N ALA A 83 7.44 -14.88 -3.77
CA ALA A 83 7.37 -16.20 -4.38
C ALA A 83 8.69 -17.00 -4.32
N LYS A 84 9.81 -16.34 -3.98
CA LYS A 84 11.15 -16.93 -3.86
C LYS A 84 11.57 -17.14 -2.40
N ILE A 85 10.76 -16.69 -1.43
CA ILE A 85 11.07 -16.74 0.00
C ILE A 85 9.99 -17.57 0.69
N ASN A 86 10.37 -18.40 1.66
CA ASN A 86 9.40 -18.99 2.58
C ASN A 86 9.03 -17.95 3.66
N LEU A 87 7.97 -17.17 3.43
CA LEU A 87 7.58 -16.09 4.34
C LEU A 87 7.07 -16.59 5.70
N GLU A 88 6.62 -17.86 5.79
CA GLU A 88 6.17 -18.47 7.05
C GLU A 88 7.28 -18.50 8.12
N ASP A 89 8.55 -18.51 7.68
CA ASP A 89 9.72 -18.44 8.57
C ASP A 89 9.97 -17.00 9.09
N TYR A 90 9.28 -16.00 8.53
CA TYR A 90 9.49 -14.57 8.78
C TYR A 90 8.14 -13.84 9.02
N PRO A 91 7.47 -14.10 10.16
CA PRO A 91 6.10 -13.65 10.40
C PRO A 91 5.93 -12.12 10.32
N HIS A 92 6.96 -11.35 10.71
CA HIS A 92 6.92 -9.89 10.55
C HIS A 92 6.93 -9.46 9.09
N MET A 93 7.77 -10.06 8.25
CA MET A 93 7.83 -9.78 6.82
C MET A 93 6.54 -10.23 6.12
N GLU A 94 5.98 -11.36 6.54
CA GLU A 94 4.70 -11.86 6.03
C GLU A 94 3.55 -10.89 6.35
N ILE A 95 3.40 -10.46 7.60
CA ILE A 95 2.35 -9.50 8.00
C ILE A 95 2.52 -8.19 7.23
N ASN A 96 3.75 -7.68 7.12
CA ASN A 96 4.03 -6.43 6.41
C ASN A 96 3.66 -6.55 4.93
N PHE A 97 4.00 -7.67 4.29
CA PHE A 97 3.61 -7.98 2.92
C PHE A 97 2.09 -8.01 2.74
N LEU A 98 1.38 -8.71 3.62
CA LEU A 98 -0.08 -8.80 3.56
C LEU A 98 -0.75 -7.43 3.72
N VAL A 99 -0.32 -6.64 4.70
CA VAL A 99 -0.87 -5.30 4.96
C VAL A 99 -0.58 -4.36 3.79
N ILE A 100 0.67 -4.27 3.33
CA ILE A 100 1.06 -3.35 2.26
C ILE A 100 0.40 -3.75 0.94
N SER A 101 0.45 -5.03 0.57
CA SER A 101 -0.16 -5.51 -0.69
C SER A 101 -1.68 -5.34 -0.71
N HIS A 102 -2.35 -5.55 0.43
CA HIS A 102 -3.78 -5.29 0.56
C HIS A 102 -4.09 -3.80 0.43
N THR A 103 -3.28 -2.94 1.06
CA THR A 103 -3.49 -1.49 1.00
C THR A 103 -3.33 -0.95 -0.42
N ILE A 104 -2.35 -1.45 -1.19
CA ILE A 104 -2.19 -1.07 -2.61
C ILE A 104 -3.46 -1.42 -3.40
N LYS A 105 -4.04 -2.61 -3.19
CA LYS A 105 -5.28 -3.02 -3.88
C LYS A 105 -6.48 -2.17 -3.48
N LEU A 106 -6.58 -1.78 -2.21
CA LEU A 106 -7.63 -0.86 -1.74
C LEU A 106 -7.47 0.51 -2.41
N LEU A 107 -6.26 1.05 -2.44
CA LEU A 107 -5.96 2.31 -3.14
C LEU A 107 -6.33 2.24 -4.62
N GLU A 108 -5.99 1.15 -5.32
CA GLU A 108 -6.38 0.94 -6.72
C GLU A 108 -7.90 0.93 -6.90
N THR A 109 -8.60 0.16 -6.06
CA THR A 109 -10.05 0.00 -6.13
C THR A 109 -10.76 1.34 -5.87
N TYR A 110 -10.36 2.04 -4.81
CA TYR A 110 -10.99 3.28 -4.39
C TYR A 110 -10.63 4.46 -5.28
N TYR A 111 -9.43 4.48 -5.86
CA TYR A 111 -9.11 5.45 -6.89
C TYR A 111 -10.09 5.35 -8.07
N LYS A 112 -10.33 4.14 -8.59
CA LYS A 112 -11.29 3.91 -9.70
C LYS A 112 -12.69 4.39 -9.33
N LEU A 113 -13.19 4.03 -8.15
CA LEU A 113 -14.51 4.47 -7.69
C LEU A 113 -14.60 5.99 -7.54
N ILE A 114 -13.57 6.66 -7.01
CA ILE A 114 -13.57 8.12 -6.86
C ILE A 114 -13.52 8.80 -8.24
N ASP A 115 -12.72 8.29 -9.17
CA ASP A 115 -12.57 8.83 -10.51
C ASP A 115 -13.86 8.68 -11.33
N GLU A 116 -14.50 7.51 -11.28
CA GLU A 116 -15.81 7.25 -11.89
C GLU A 116 -16.90 8.21 -11.35
N ASN A 117 -16.92 8.48 -10.03
CA ASN A 117 -17.84 9.44 -9.41
C ASN A 117 -17.50 10.92 -9.71
N ASN A 118 -16.38 11.22 -10.36
CA ASN A 118 -16.04 12.58 -10.81
C ASN A 118 -16.42 12.83 -12.28
N MET A 119 -16.93 11.81 -13.00
CA MET A 119 -17.39 11.94 -14.39
C MET A 119 -18.89 12.27 -14.50
N ASP A 120 -19.62 12.28 -13.38
CA ASP A 120 -21.02 12.73 -13.23
C ASP A 120 -21.10 14.12 -12.57
#